data_AF-A0A3D1VML4-F1
#
_entry.id   AF-A0A3D1VML4-F1
#
_cell.length_a   1.000
_cell.length_b   1.000
_cell.length_c   1.000
_cell.angle_alpha   90.00
_cell.angle_beta   90.00
_cell.angle_gamma   90.00
#
_symmetry.space_group_name_H-M   'P 1'
#
loop_
_entity.id
_entity.type
_entity.pdbx_description
1 polymer ?
#
loop_
_entity_poly.entity_id
_entity_poly.type
_entity_poly.pdbx_seq_one_letter_code
_entity_poly.pdbx_strand_id
1 'polypeptide(L)'
;MWAIGGILIYLAIKKDMEPTLLLPIGFGAILVNFPFSGAVTQLINGSLEEGALSVLYDAGISNELFPLILFIGIGAMIDFGPLLSNPKLMIFGAAAQFGIFFTLCTASMFFDLNDAASIA
;
A
#
# COMPACT_ATOMS: atom_id res chain seq x y z
N MET A 1 -8.56 14.00 7.23
CA MET A 1 -7.98 13.26 6.08
C MET A 1 -7.41 14.15 4.98
N TRP A 2 -8.06 15.26 4.59
CA TRP A 2 -7.55 16.12 3.51
C TRP A 2 -6.16 16.74 3.77
N ALA A 3 -5.93 17.24 4.99
CA ALA A 3 -4.62 17.75 5.39
C ALA A 3 -3.53 16.67 5.30
N ILE A 4 -3.86 15.44 5.68
CA ILE A 4 -2.95 14.29 5.58
C ILE A 4 -2.66 13.96 4.12
N GLY A 5 -3.69 13.89 3.26
CA GLY A 5 -3.50 13.67 1.82
C GLY A 5 -2.64 14.76 1.17
N GLY A 6 -2.83 16.03 1.55
CA GLY A 6 -1.98 17.13 1.11
C GLY A 6 -0.52 17.01 1.57
N ILE A 7 -0.29 16.55 2.81
CA ILE A 7 1.05 16.24 3.32
C ILE A 7 1.69 15.10 2.53
N LEU A 8 0.96 14.03 2.22
CA LEU A 8 1.48 12.91 1.42
C LEU A 8 1.87 13.37 0.01
N ILE A 9 1.03 14.18 -0.64
CA ILE A 9 1.34 14.77 -1.95
C ILE A 9 2.59 15.67 -1.86
N TYR A 10 2.70 16.48 -0.80
CA TYR A 10 3.88 17.32 -0.58
C TYR A 10 5.16 16.50 -0.40
N LEU A 11 5.11 15.41 0.36
CA LEU A 11 6.25 14.51 0.54
C LEU A 11 6.62 13.80 -0.76
N ALA A 12 5.63 13.38 -1.55
CA ALA A 12 5.83 12.75 -2.85
C ALA A 12 6.53 13.70 -3.85
N ILE A 13 6.09 14.96 -3.93
CA ILE A 13 6.58 15.91 -4.95
C ILE A 13 7.84 16.64 -4.50
N LYS A 14 7.90 17.15 -3.27
CA LYS A 14 9.02 17.99 -2.83
C LYS A 14 10.17 17.20 -2.22
N LYS A 15 9.88 16.03 -1.63
CA LYS A 15 10.91 15.17 -1.03
C LYS A 15 11.20 13.92 -1.84
N ASP A 16 10.56 13.76 -3.01
CA ASP A 16 10.69 12.59 -3.88
C ASP A 16 10.54 11.26 -3.12
N MET A 17 9.70 11.24 -2.09
CA MET A 17 9.42 10.05 -1.29
C MET A 17 8.43 9.17 -2.04
N GLU A 18 8.93 8.10 -2.67
CA GLU A 18 8.15 7.11 -3.42
C GLU A 18 7.01 7.74 -4.26
N PRO A 19 7.33 8.66 -5.17
CA PRO A 19 6.33 9.50 -5.83
C PRO A 19 5.30 8.70 -6.62
N THR A 20 5.68 7.54 -7.14
CA THR A 20 4.80 6.64 -7.90
C THR A 20 3.67 6.05 -7.07
N LEU A 21 3.87 5.86 -5.76
CA LEU A 21 2.87 5.27 -4.86
C LEU A 21 2.24 6.33 -3.95
N LEU A 22 3.06 7.18 -3.35
CA LEU A 22 2.62 8.13 -2.32
C LEU A 22 1.71 9.23 -2.88
N LEU A 23 1.94 9.65 -4.14
CA LEU A 23 1.12 10.65 -4.81
C LEU A 23 -0.31 10.13 -5.10
N PRO A 24 -0.52 8.96 -5.75
CA PRO A 24 -1.85 8.36 -5.88
C PRO A 24 -2.55 8.12 -4.54
N ILE A 25 -1.83 7.65 -3.50
CA ILE A 25 -2.40 7.43 -2.17
C ILE A 25 -2.89 8.75 -1.56
N GLY A 26 -2.06 9.80 -1.61
CA GLY A 26 -2.42 11.12 -1.10
C GLY A 26 -3.63 11.71 -1.83
N PHE A 27 -3.69 11.56 -3.15
CA PHE A 27 -4.82 12.01 -3.96
C PHE A 27 -6.10 11.22 -3.67
N GLY A 28 -6.03 9.89 -3.62
CA GLY A 28 -7.14 9.01 -3.27
C GLY A 28 -7.70 9.30 -1.87
N ALA A 29 -6.82 9.55 -0.89
CA ALA A 29 -7.23 9.93 0.47
C ALA A 29 -8.02 11.25 0.50
N ILE A 30 -7.73 12.20 -0.39
CA ILE A 30 -8.53 13.42 -0.53
C ILE A 30 -9.88 13.10 -1.19
N LEU A 31 -9.86 12.38 -2.31
CA LEU A 31 -11.06 12.06 -3.11
C LEU A 31 -12.15 11.28 -2.36
N VAL A 32 -11.75 10.26 -1.60
CA VAL A 32 -12.65 9.42 -0.80
C VAL A 32 -13.31 10.19 0.34
N ASN A 33 -12.68 11.28 0.79
CA ASN A 33 -13.15 12.06 1.93
C ASN A 33 -13.94 13.32 1.51
N PHE A 34 -14.16 13.57 0.22
CA PHE A 34 -15.04 14.68 -0.20
C PHE A 34 -16.52 14.36 0.13
N PRO A 35 -17.28 15.28 0.73
CA PRO A 35 -18.71 15.09 0.95
C PRO A 35 -19.44 14.97 -0.39
N PHE A 36 -20.36 14.02 -0.50
CA PHE A 36 -21.13 13.74 -1.73
C PHE A 36 -20.24 13.44 -2.97
N SER A 37 -19.07 12.87 -2.73
CA SER A 37 -18.16 12.43 -3.79
C SER A 37 -18.67 11.15 -4.44
N GLY A 38 -18.93 11.18 -5.74
CA GLY A 38 -19.16 9.98 -6.56
C GLY A 38 -17.90 9.11 -6.75
N ALA A 39 -16.81 9.39 -6.05
CA ALA A 39 -15.62 8.56 -6.08
C ALA A 39 -15.81 7.24 -5.31
N VAL A 40 -16.68 7.23 -4.29
CA VAL A 40 -16.99 6.07 -3.45
C VAL A 40 -18.45 5.71 -3.65
N THR A 41 -18.78 4.42 -3.61
CA THR A 41 -20.18 3.96 -3.71
C THR A 41 -21.02 4.58 -2.61
N GLN A 42 -22.08 5.28 -3.01
CA GLN A 42 -22.97 6.02 -2.11
C GLN A 42 -24.43 5.74 -2.45
N LEU A 43 -25.28 5.82 -1.43
CA LEU A 43 -26.72 5.64 -1.57
C LEU A 43 -27.37 7.02 -1.69
N ILE A 44 -27.68 7.42 -2.92
CA ILE A 44 -28.25 8.72 -3.25
C ILE A 44 -29.70 8.48 -3.70
N ASN A 45 -30.67 9.14 -3.07
CA ASN A 45 -32.09 9.04 -3.40
C ASN A 45 -32.67 7.62 -3.48
N GLY A 46 -32.13 6.67 -2.70
CA GLY A 46 -32.59 5.27 -2.69
C GLY A 46 -31.95 4.37 -3.75
N SER A 47 -31.11 4.92 -4.64
CA SER A 47 -30.29 4.17 -5.59
C SER A 47 -28.83 4.12 -5.15
N LEU A 48 -28.21 2.94 -5.26
CA LEU A 48 -26.78 2.77 -5.10
C LEU A 48 -26.09 3.30 -6.36
N GLU A 49 -25.34 4.39 -6.24
CA GLU A 49 -24.43 4.84 -7.29
C GLU A 49 -23.03 4.29 -6.99
N GLU A 50 -22.52 3.46 -7.89
CA GLU A 50 -21.18 2.89 -7.74
C GLU A 50 -20.09 3.94 -8.00
N GLY A 51 -19.20 4.09 -7.02
CA GLY A 51 -18.07 5.01 -7.14
C GLY A 51 -16.92 4.36 -7.89
N ALA A 52 -16.26 5.14 -8.76
CA ALA A 52 -15.16 4.62 -9.58
C ALA A 52 -14.01 4.01 -8.73
N LEU A 53 -13.70 4.58 -7.55
CA LEU A 53 -12.65 4.04 -6.68
C LEU A 53 -13.11 2.76 -5.96
N SER A 54 -14.40 2.65 -5.64
CA SER A 54 -14.97 1.43 -5.05
C SER A 54 -14.91 0.27 -6.03
N VAL A 55 -15.29 0.49 -7.30
CA VAL A 55 -15.20 -0.53 -8.35
C VAL A 55 -13.76 -1.01 -8.52
N LEU A 56 -12.78 -0.10 -8.55
CA LEU A 56 -11.37 -0.47 -8.67
C LEU A 56 -10.84 -1.21 -7.43
N TYR A 57 -11.29 -0.81 -6.24
CA TYR A 57 -10.94 -1.49 -4.99
C TYR A 57 -11.47 -2.93 -4.99
N ASP A 58 -12.74 -3.11 -5.33
CA ASP A 58 -13.39 -4.42 -5.35
C ASP A 58 -12.81 -5.32 -6.45
N ALA A 59 -12.55 -4.76 -7.63
CA ALA A 59 -12.00 -5.52 -8.75
C ALA A 59 -10.53 -5.92 -8.57
N GLY A 60 -9.74 -5.16 -7.80
CA GLY A 60 -8.28 -5.33 -7.80
C GLY A 60 -7.59 -5.42 -6.43
N ILE A 61 -8.04 -4.68 -5.42
CA ILE A 61 -7.37 -4.64 -4.11
C ILE A 61 -7.98 -5.69 -3.17
N SER A 62 -9.30 -5.80 -3.13
CA SER A 62 -10.03 -6.70 -2.23
C SER A 62 -9.68 -8.19 -2.44
N ASN A 63 -9.30 -8.54 -3.67
CA ASN A 63 -8.92 -9.88 -4.10
C ASN A 63 -7.41 -10.04 -4.35
N GLU A 64 -6.62 -9.04 -3.94
CA GLU A 64 -5.16 -9.01 -4.06
C GLU A 64 -4.60 -9.06 -5.50
N LEU A 65 -5.43 -8.94 -6.54
CA LEU A 65 -5.00 -8.96 -7.95
C LEU A 65 -3.97 -7.86 -8.26
N PHE A 66 -4.22 -6.62 -7.85
CA PHE A 66 -3.30 -5.50 -8.10
C PHE A 66 -1.97 -5.64 -7.35
N PRO A 67 -1.94 -5.96 -6.03
CA PRO A 67 -0.70 -6.31 -5.35
C PRO A 67 0.09 -7.42 -6.03
N LEU A 68 -0.56 -8.51 -6.47
CA LEU A 68 0.11 -9.63 -7.15
C LEU A 68 0.74 -9.19 -8.47
N ILE A 69 0.02 -8.44 -9.30
CA ILE A 69 0.55 -7.89 -10.56
C ILE A 69 1.73 -6.95 -10.28
N LEU A 70 1.65 -6.13 -9.24
CA LEU A 70 2.72 -5.25 -8.82
C LEU A 70 3.98 -6.05 -8.41
N PHE A 71 3.82 -7.13 -7.65
CA PHE A 71 4.93 -8.01 -7.29
C PHE A 71 5.55 -8.74 -8.50
N ILE A 72 4.74 -9.16 -9.47
CA ILE A 72 5.25 -9.71 -10.74
C ILE A 72 6.07 -8.66 -11.48
N GLY A 73 5.59 -7.41 -11.54
CA GLY A 73 6.30 -6.29 -12.15
C GLY A 73 7.64 -6.01 -11.46
N ILE A 74 7.66 -5.96 -10.12
CA ILE A 74 8.89 -5.81 -9.34
C ILE A 74 9.85 -6.97 -9.65
N GLY A 75 9.37 -8.21 -9.62
CA GLY A 75 10.16 -9.40 -9.93
C GLY A 75 10.80 -9.35 -11.32
N ALA A 76 10.08 -8.85 -12.32
CA ALA A 76 10.58 -8.68 -13.69
C ALA A 76 11.67 -7.60 -13.82
N MET A 77 11.70 -6.63 -12.89
CA MET A 77 12.71 -5.55 -12.88
C MET A 77 13.95 -5.88 -12.03
N ILE A 78 13.93 -6.96 -11.25
CA ILE A 78 15.07 -7.35 -10.39
C ILE A 78 16.18 -8.01 -11.21
N ASP A 79 17.40 -7.50 -11.06
CA ASP A 79 18.61 -8.16 -11.55
C ASP A 79 19.15 -9.17 -10.52
N PHE A 80 19.15 -10.45 -10.90
CA PHE A 80 19.66 -11.55 -10.06
C PHE A 80 21.17 -11.77 -10.20
N GLY A 81 21.86 -11.13 -11.16
CA GLY A 81 23.29 -11.31 -11.40
C GLY A 81 24.17 -11.12 -10.16
N PRO A 82 24.02 -10.04 -9.39
CA PRO A 82 24.76 -9.83 -8.14
C PRO A 82 24.48 -10.91 -7.08
N LEU A 83 23.23 -11.35 -6.96
CA LEU A 83 22.81 -12.37 -5.99
C LEU A 83 23.42 -13.74 -6.32
N LEU A 84 23.42 -14.12 -7.59
CA LEU A 84 23.98 -15.39 -8.08
C LEU A 84 25.51 -15.40 -8.01
N SER A 85 26.15 -14.24 -8.23
CA SER A 85 27.61 -14.11 -8.19
C SER A 85 28.18 -14.18 -6.76
N ASN A 86 27.41 -13.74 -5.75
CA ASN A 86 27.80 -13.86 -4.35
C ASN A 86 26.62 -14.30 -3.47
N PRO A 87 26.39 -15.62 -3.34
CA PRO A 87 25.27 -16.17 -2.57
C PRO A 87 25.25 -15.77 -1.09
N LYS A 88 26.37 -15.29 -0.51
CA LYS A 88 26.39 -14.77 0.86
C LYS A 88 25.47 -13.56 1.03
N LEU A 89 25.14 -12.83 -0.04
CA LEU A 89 24.16 -11.75 -0.03
C LEU A 89 22.76 -12.25 0.39
N MET A 90 22.42 -13.51 0.13
CA MET A 90 21.16 -14.11 0.59
C MET A 90 21.04 -14.12 2.12
N ILE A 91 22.16 -14.28 2.84
CA ILE A 91 22.17 -14.30 4.31
C ILE A 91 21.82 -12.92 4.88
N PHE A 92 22.29 -11.84 4.24
CA PHE A 92 21.88 -10.48 4.61
C PHE A 92 20.40 -10.24 4.33
N GLY A 93 19.86 -10.81 3.24
CA GLY A 93 18.42 -10.80 2.98
C GLY A 93 17.62 -11.51 4.07
N ALA A 94 18.09 -12.67 4.55
CA ALA A 94 17.48 -13.37 5.67
C ALA A 94 17.56 -12.55 6.98
N ALA A 95 18.70 -11.89 7.24
CA ALA A 95 18.85 -11.01 8.40
C ALA A 95 17.91 -9.79 8.34
N ALA A 96 17.63 -9.25 7.16
CA ALA A 96 16.69 -8.14 6.99
C ALA A 96 15.26 -8.49 7.44
N GLN A 97 14.86 -9.77 7.36
CA GLN A 97 13.55 -10.25 7.82
C GLN A 97 13.39 -10.20 9.35
N PHE A 98 14.49 -10.08 10.11
CA PHE A 98 14.42 -9.91 11.55
C PHE A 98 13.62 -8.67 11.96
N GLY A 99 13.66 -7.61 11.13
CA GLY A 99 12.87 -6.39 11.37
C GLY A 99 11.37 -6.67 11.44
N ILE A 100 10.85 -7.51 10.54
CA ILE A 100 9.43 -7.89 10.50
C ILE A 100 9.05 -8.66 11.77
N PHE A 101 9.84 -9.66 12.16
CA PHE A 101 9.58 -10.42 13.39
C PHE A 101 9.67 -9.55 14.64
N PHE A 102 10.62 -8.62 14.69
CA PHE A 102 10.76 -7.69 15.80
C PHE A 102 9.54 -6.76 15.92
N THR A 103 9.07 -6.21 14.79
CA THR A 103 7.86 -5.38 14.74
C THR A 103 6.63 -6.18 15.16
N LEU A 104 6.48 -7.42 14.67
CA LEU A 104 5.39 -8.33 15.05
C LEU A 104 5.35 -8.60 16.56
N CYS A 105 6.49 -8.97 17.15
CA CYS A 105 6.59 -9.25 18.59
C CYS A 105 6.27 -8.01 19.43
N THR A 106 6.64 -6.82 18.95
CA THR A 106 6.37 -5.57 19.66
C THR A 106 4.91 -5.16 19.51
N ALA A 107 4.34 -5.28 18.31
CA ALA A 107 2.95 -4.93 18.03
C ALA A 107 1.96 -5.87 18.73
N SER A 108 2.27 -7.16 18.85
CA SER A 108 1.41 -8.16 19.52
C SER A 108 1.24 -7.93 21.03
N MET A 109 2.07 -7.07 21.62
CA MET A 109 1.88 -6.62 23.01
C MET A 109 0.71 -5.65 23.17
N PHE A 110 0.29 -4.99 22.09
CA PHE A 110 -0.72 -3.94 22.09
C PHE A 110 -1.94 -4.25 21.20
N PHE A 111 -1.78 -5.12 20.21
CA PHE A 111 -2.80 -5.45 19.22
C PHE A 111 -3.01 -6.96 19.12
N ASP A 112 -4.19 -7.35 18.66
CA ASP A 112 -4.47 -8.74 18.31
C ASP A 112 -3.52 -9.24 17.23
N LEU A 113 -3.29 -10.56 17.20
CA LEU A 113 -2.26 -11.15 16.35
C LEU A 113 -2.44 -10.84 14.86
N ASN A 114 -3.69 -10.76 14.36
CA ASN A 114 -3.98 -10.45 12.96
C ASN A 114 -3.62 -9.00 12.59
N ASP A 115 -3.92 -8.06 13.49
CA ASP A 115 -3.62 -6.64 13.30
C ASP A 115 -2.10 -6.41 13.46
N ALA A 116 -1.50 -7.04 14.47
CA ALA A 116 -0.05 -7.01 14.68
C ALA A 116 0.72 -7.58 13.47
N ALA A 117 0.22 -8.63 12.84
CA ALA A 117 0.79 -9.19 11.62
C ALA A 117 0.65 -8.27 10.40
N SER A 118 -0.37 -7.42 10.37
CA SER A 118 -0.55 -6.42 9.30
C SER A 118 0.31 -5.16 9.49
N ILE A 119 0.79 -4.92 10.72
CA ILE A 119 1.73 -3.83 11.05
C ILE A 119 3.19 -4.22 10.71
N ALA A 120 3.52 -5.50 10.85
CA ALA A 120 4.85 -6.06 10.66
C ALA A 120 5.25 -6.15 9.18
#